data_AF-A0A5B8RUI1-F1
#
_entry.id   AF-A0A5B8RUI1-F1
#
_cell.length_a   1.000
_cell.length_b   1.000
_cell.length_c   1.000
_cell.angle_alpha   90.00
_cell.angle_beta   90.00
_cell.angle_gamma   90.00
#
_symmetry.space_group_name_H-M   'P 1'
#
loop_
_entity.id
_entity.type
_entity.pdbx_description
1 polymer ?
#
loop_
_entity_poly.entity_id
_entity_poly.type
_entity_poly.pdbx_seq_one_letter_code
_entity_poly.pdbx_strand_id
1 'polypeptide(L)'
;MRYFFLLLFALFLSVAQAHTYKCKDKNGNWTEQACPDYEQRKQEEINKLSKQIEMKNWEPRIGMSASEVSQVIKSDQCRSTKAYKWCGPFKINATKTARGTREQWVFTNYNGMPLWYLYFDNGILVTIQD
;
A
#
# COMPACT_ATOMS: atom_id res chain seq x y z
N MET A 1 -42.34 -43.05 -44.75
CA MET A 1 -41.76 -43.98 -43.74
C MET A 1 -40.24 -44.01 -43.94
N ARG A 2 -39.49 -44.02 -42.83
CA ARG A 2 -38.02 -44.14 -42.72
C ARG A 2 -37.30 -42.83 -43.09
N TYR A 3 -36.53 -42.14 -42.25
CA TYR A 3 -35.62 -42.60 -41.20
C TYR A 3 -35.55 -41.60 -40.03
N PHE A 4 -35.97 -42.07 -38.87
CA PHE A 4 -35.32 -41.78 -37.59
C PHE A 4 -33.88 -42.29 -37.70
N PHE A 5 -32.84 -41.45 -37.54
CA PHE A 5 -31.55 -41.82 -36.93
C PHE A 5 -30.59 -40.62 -36.96
N LEU A 6 -29.89 -40.42 -35.83
CA LEU A 6 -28.67 -39.61 -35.65
C LEU A 6 -28.84 -38.14 -35.23
N LEU A 7 -29.54 -37.97 -34.12
CA LEU A 7 -28.96 -37.27 -32.96
C LEU A 7 -27.57 -37.87 -32.66
N LEU A 8 -26.49 -37.19 -33.07
CA LEU A 8 -25.15 -37.56 -32.66
C LEU A 8 -24.30 -36.30 -32.41
N PHE A 9 -24.43 -35.81 -31.18
CA PHE A 9 -23.30 -35.49 -30.32
C PHE A 9 -22.10 -34.79 -31.00
N ALA A 10 -22.25 -33.51 -31.32
CA ALA A 10 -21.11 -32.60 -31.44
C ALA A 10 -20.98 -31.76 -30.16
N LEU A 11 -20.88 -32.46 -29.02
CA LEU A 11 -20.30 -31.89 -27.81
C LEU A 11 -18.81 -31.75 -28.08
N PHE A 12 -18.42 -30.59 -28.63
CA PHE A 12 -17.03 -30.15 -28.57
C PHE A 12 -16.68 -29.99 -27.09
N LEU A 13 -16.09 -31.05 -26.53
CA LEU A 13 -15.37 -31.06 -25.28
C LEU A 13 -14.26 -30.01 -25.41
N SER A 14 -14.55 -28.79 -24.99
CA SER A 14 -13.51 -27.82 -24.63
C SER A 14 -12.77 -28.43 -23.45
N VAL A 15 -11.72 -29.20 -23.74
CA VAL A 15 -10.78 -29.67 -22.74
C VAL A 15 -10.15 -28.43 -22.16
N ALA A 16 -10.64 -27.99 -21.00
CA ALA A 16 -9.97 -26.99 -20.20
C ALA A 16 -8.61 -27.58 -19.86
N GLN A 17 -7.57 -27.18 -20.60
CA GLN A 17 -6.20 -27.51 -20.26
C GLN A 17 -5.86 -26.74 -18.98
N ALA A 18 -6.23 -27.32 -17.85
CA ALA A 18 -5.66 -26.92 -16.57
C ALA A 18 -4.18 -27.30 -16.65
N HIS A 19 -3.33 -26.34 -17.00
CA HIS A 19 -1.89 -26.50 -16.90
C HIS A 19 -1.59 -26.97 -15.47
N THR A 20 -1.15 -28.22 -15.30
CA THR A 20 -0.76 -28.75 -14.00
C THR A 20 0.61 -28.20 -13.67
N TYR A 21 0.66 -27.17 -12.82
CA TYR A 21 1.91 -26.61 -12.33
C TYR A 21 2.36 -27.38 -11.08
N LYS A 22 3.67 -27.62 -10.96
CA LYS A 22 4.25 -28.25 -9.76
C LYS A 22 4.27 -27.24 -8.63
N CYS A 23 3.61 -27.57 -7.54
CA CYS A 23 3.49 -26.73 -6.36
C CYS A 23 4.28 -27.32 -5.20
N LYS A 24 4.91 -26.47 -4.40
CA LYS A 24 5.51 -26.88 -3.14
C LYS A 24 4.44 -26.83 -2.04
N ASP A 25 4.21 -27.93 -1.34
CA ASP A 25 3.28 -27.99 -0.21
C ASP A 25 3.83 -27.26 1.02
N LYS A 26 3.01 -27.12 2.09
CA LYS A 26 3.41 -26.46 3.35
C LYS A 26 4.63 -27.12 4.03
N ASN A 27 4.97 -28.35 3.64
CA ASN A 27 6.09 -29.13 4.18
C ASN A 27 7.32 -29.11 3.25
N GLY A 28 7.23 -28.44 2.11
CA GLY A 28 8.33 -28.34 1.16
C GLY A 28 8.37 -29.42 0.06
N ASN A 29 7.36 -30.28 -0.08
CA ASN A 29 7.33 -31.33 -1.10
C ASN A 29 6.65 -30.85 -2.38
N TRP A 30 7.11 -31.35 -3.53
CA TRP A 30 6.53 -31.01 -4.83
C TRP A 30 5.34 -31.91 -5.15
N THR A 31 4.17 -31.31 -5.45
CA THR A 31 2.97 -32.02 -5.89
C THR A 31 2.50 -31.51 -7.25
N GLU A 32 1.98 -32.41 -8.09
CA GLU A 32 1.39 -32.10 -9.40
C GLU A 32 -0.12 -31.87 -9.24
N GLN A 33 -0.50 -30.78 -8.55
CA GLN A 33 -1.89 -30.37 -8.37
C GLN A 33 -1.99 -28.85 -8.48
N ALA A 34 -3.13 -28.34 -8.95
CA ALA A 34 -3.40 -26.91 -8.92
C ALA A 34 -3.24 -26.39 -7.48
N CYS A 35 -2.29 -25.48 -7.23
CA CYS A 35 -2.11 -24.86 -5.91
C CYS A 35 -3.44 -24.20 -5.51
N PRO A 36 -4.12 -24.66 -4.45
CA PRO A 36 -5.41 -24.11 -4.04
C PRO A 36 -5.32 -22.65 -3.54
N ASP A 37 -4.11 -22.18 -3.19
CA ASP A 37 -3.84 -20.86 -2.62
C ASP A 37 -3.07 -19.92 -3.57
N TYR A 38 -2.83 -20.30 -4.83
CA TYR A 38 -2.00 -19.51 -5.73
C TYR A 38 -2.56 -18.10 -5.99
N GLU A 39 -3.85 -17.99 -6.32
CA GLU A 39 -4.48 -16.68 -6.55
C GLU A 39 -4.52 -15.83 -5.27
N GLN A 40 -4.67 -16.46 -4.10
CA GLN A 40 -4.61 -15.77 -2.81
C GLN A 40 -3.21 -15.17 -2.57
N ARG A 41 -2.14 -15.98 -2.71
CA ARG A 41 -0.75 -15.49 -2.56
C ARG A 41 -0.41 -14.42 -3.57
N LYS A 42 -0.83 -14.58 -4.82
CA LYS A 42 -0.64 -13.59 -5.89
C LYS A 42 -1.33 -12.27 -5.54
N GLN A 43 -2.56 -12.32 -5.02
CA GLN A 43 -3.27 -11.12 -4.60
C GLN A 43 -2.60 -10.47 -3.37
N GLU A 44 -2.11 -11.25 -2.41
CA GLU A 44 -1.34 -10.74 -1.28
C GLU A 44 -0.04 -10.04 -1.72
N GLU A 45 0.68 -10.62 -2.68
CA GLU A 45 1.87 -9.99 -3.26
C GLU A 45 1.54 -8.67 -3.97
N ILE A 46 0.46 -8.64 -4.77
CA ILE A 46 -0.03 -7.41 -5.41
C ILE A 46 -0.41 -6.36 -4.38
N ASN A 47 -1.12 -6.74 -3.32
CA ASN A 47 -1.51 -5.81 -2.25
C ASN A 47 -0.28 -5.26 -1.52
N LYS A 48 0.70 -6.11 -1.23
CA LYS A 48 1.97 -5.73 -0.60
C LYS A 48 2.75 -4.75 -1.47
N LEU A 49 2.86 -5.04 -2.77
CA LEU A 49 3.52 -4.17 -3.74
C LEU A 49 2.78 -2.83 -3.88
N SER A 50 1.45 -2.86 -3.96
CA SER A 50 0.63 -1.66 -4.06
C SER A 50 0.83 -0.75 -2.85
N LYS A 51 0.83 -1.31 -1.64
CA LYS A 51 1.10 -0.57 -0.40
C LYS A 51 2.51 0.04 -0.39
N GLN A 52 3.52 -0.69 -0.89
CA GLN A 52 4.88 -0.17 -1.02
C GLN A 52 4.96 0.99 -2.02
N ILE A 53 4.27 0.89 -3.16
CA ILE A 53 4.22 1.95 -4.17
C ILE A 53 3.52 3.20 -3.62
N GLU A 54 2.40 3.02 -2.91
CA GLU A 54 1.66 4.10 -2.25
C GLU A 54 2.56 4.82 -1.24
N MET A 55 3.22 4.07 -0.35
CA MET A 55 4.16 4.64 0.61
C MET A 55 5.32 5.36 -0.07
N LYS A 56 5.89 4.78 -1.12
CA LYS A 56 7.02 5.39 -1.86
C LYS A 56 6.67 6.76 -2.44
N ASN A 57 5.43 6.97 -2.85
CA ASN A 57 4.94 8.23 -3.42
C ASN A 57 4.12 9.07 -2.43
N TRP A 58 4.11 8.71 -1.15
CA TRP A 58 3.33 9.43 -0.15
C TRP A 58 3.88 10.85 0.04
N GLU A 59 2.98 11.81 0.21
CA GLU A 59 3.28 13.19 0.58
C GLU A 59 2.18 13.69 1.54
N PRO A 60 2.49 14.63 2.45
CA PRO A 60 1.49 15.24 3.31
C PRO A 60 0.46 15.99 2.45
N ARG A 61 -0.82 15.87 2.80
CA ARG A 61 -1.92 16.56 2.12
C ARG A 61 -2.77 17.31 3.14
N ILE A 62 -3.22 18.50 2.77
CA ILE A 62 -4.15 19.29 3.59
C ILE A 62 -5.36 18.42 3.95
N GLY A 63 -5.77 18.49 5.22
CA GLY A 63 -6.85 17.69 5.78
C GLY A 63 -6.41 16.37 6.42
N MET A 64 -5.18 15.89 6.21
CA MET A 64 -4.66 14.72 6.92
C MET A 64 -4.59 14.97 8.43
N SER A 65 -4.84 13.94 9.22
CA SER A 65 -4.61 14.02 10.66
C SER A 65 -3.11 13.97 10.98
N ALA A 66 -2.72 14.64 12.07
CA ALA A 66 -1.37 14.56 12.63
C ALA A 66 -0.97 13.12 12.96
N SER A 67 -1.93 12.27 13.34
CA SER A 67 -1.71 10.83 13.58
C SER A 67 -1.30 10.10 12.30
N GLU A 68 -2.05 10.27 11.21
CA GLU A 68 -1.73 9.65 9.91
C GLU A 68 -0.37 10.11 9.39
N VAL A 69 -0.10 11.42 9.45
CA VAL A 69 1.22 11.97 9.09
C VAL A 69 2.30 11.37 9.99
N SER A 70 2.09 11.32 11.31
CA SER A 70 3.06 10.77 12.26
C SER A 70 3.40 9.30 11.96
N GLN A 71 2.42 8.50 11.55
CA GLN A 71 2.64 7.07 11.27
C GLN A 71 3.58 6.90 10.09
N VAL A 72 3.41 7.69 9.03
CA VAL A 72 4.27 7.61 7.86
C VAL A 72 5.65 8.15 8.17
N ILE A 73 5.74 9.35 8.76
CA ILE A 73 7.04 10.03 8.91
C ILE A 73 7.98 9.41 9.95
N LYS A 74 7.44 8.57 10.85
CA LYS A 74 8.20 7.77 11.83
C LYS A 74 8.46 6.34 11.35
N SER A 75 7.89 5.92 10.22
CA SER A 75 8.15 4.58 9.69
C SER A 75 9.59 4.45 9.18
N ASP A 76 10.17 3.26 9.33
CA ASP A 76 11.51 2.95 8.79
C ASP A 76 11.60 3.19 7.29
N GLN A 77 10.47 3.02 6.59
CA GLN A 77 10.37 3.16 5.15
C GLN A 77 10.35 4.62 4.72
N CYS A 78 10.05 5.57 5.60
CA CYS A 78 9.95 6.97 5.22
C CYS A 78 11.21 7.47 4.48
N ARG A 79 12.39 7.13 5.00
CA ARG A 79 13.68 7.56 4.44
C ARG A 79 13.97 7.01 3.04
N SER A 80 13.24 6.00 2.57
CA SER A 80 13.35 5.43 1.22
C SER A 80 12.22 5.87 0.27
N THR A 81 11.37 6.81 0.69
CA THR A 81 10.28 7.36 -0.11
C THR A 81 10.64 8.71 -0.74
N LYS A 82 9.82 9.19 -1.69
CA LYS A 82 9.87 10.59 -2.14
C LYS A 82 9.60 11.59 -1.01
N ALA A 83 8.93 11.14 0.05
CA ALA A 83 8.67 11.91 1.26
C ALA A 83 9.89 12.07 2.17
N TYR A 84 11.11 11.67 1.76
CA TYR A 84 12.30 11.69 2.62
C TYR A 84 12.50 13.04 3.36
N LYS A 85 12.13 14.17 2.72
CA LYS A 85 12.21 15.51 3.31
C LYS A 85 11.26 15.73 4.50
N TRP A 86 10.18 14.96 4.56
CA TRP A 86 9.18 14.96 5.63
C TRP A 86 9.45 13.89 6.70
N CYS A 87 10.56 13.14 6.61
CA CYS A 87 10.84 12.07 7.55
C CYS A 87 11.59 12.56 8.78
N GLY A 88 11.07 12.24 9.96
CA GLY A 88 11.70 12.62 11.22
C GLY A 88 11.72 14.14 11.41
N PRO A 89 10.64 14.74 11.93
CA PRO A 89 10.62 16.17 12.19
C PRO A 89 11.74 16.50 13.18
N PHE A 90 12.51 17.53 12.85
CA PHE A 90 13.57 18.03 13.72
C PHE A 90 13.00 18.58 15.02
N LYS A 91 11.86 19.28 14.93
CA LYS A 91 11.18 19.89 16.07
C LYS A 91 9.68 19.95 15.86
N ILE A 92 8.91 19.80 16.93
CA ILE A 92 7.47 20.07 16.96
C ILE A 92 7.23 21.17 18.00
N ASN A 93 6.72 22.32 17.54
CA ASN A 93 6.28 23.41 18.41
C ASN A 93 4.76 23.32 18.56
N ALA A 94 4.24 23.20 19.79
CA ALA A 94 2.81 23.07 20.05
C ALA A 94 2.32 24.16 21.01
N THR A 95 1.17 24.76 20.71
CA THR A 95 0.47 25.72 21.57
C THR A 95 -0.95 25.24 21.81
N LYS A 96 -1.32 25.07 23.08
CA LYS A 96 -2.68 24.66 23.49
C LYS A 96 -3.37 25.83 24.19
N THR A 97 -4.59 26.14 23.76
CA THR A 97 -5.45 27.19 24.31
C THR A 97 -6.85 26.65 24.56
N ALA A 98 -7.73 27.45 25.17
CA ALA A 98 -9.15 27.11 25.30
C ALA A 98 -9.86 26.91 23.94
N ARG A 99 -9.32 27.46 22.84
CA ARG A 99 -9.88 27.34 21.49
C ARG A 99 -9.37 26.13 20.71
N GLY A 100 -8.38 25.41 21.25
CA GLY A 100 -7.77 24.27 20.55
C GLY A 100 -6.25 24.24 20.63
N THR A 101 -5.67 23.31 19.87
CA THR A 101 -4.23 23.06 19.78
C THR A 101 -3.72 23.42 18.39
N ARG A 102 -2.64 24.20 18.31
CA ARG A 102 -1.92 24.46 17.06
C ARG A 102 -0.52 23.89 17.14
N GLU A 103 -0.07 23.23 16.09
CA GLU A 103 1.26 22.63 16.02
C GLU A 103 1.99 23.07 14.76
N GLN A 104 3.31 23.24 14.86
CA GLN A 104 4.21 23.43 13.73
C GLN A 104 5.28 22.36 13.79
N TRP A 105 5.35 21.54 12.77
CA TRP A 105 6.36 20.49 12.62
C TRP A 105 7.42 21.00 11.67
N VAL A 106 8.67 21.03 12.14
CA VAL A 106 9.82 21.62 11.46
C VAL A 106 10.68 20.50 10.91
N PHE A 107 11.04 20.62 9.63
CA PHE A 107 11.90 19.67 8.93
C PHE A 107 13.14 20.38 8.40
N THR A 108 14.26 19.67 8.44
CA THR A 108 15.58 20.22 8.12
C THR A 108 16.22 19.49 6.95
N ASN A 109 17.08 20.19 6.21
CA ASN A 109 18.00 19.53 5.29
C ASN A 109 19.11 18.77 6.04
N TYR A 110 20.03 18.17 5.28
CA TYR A 110 21.17 17.42 5.81
C TYR A 110 22.12 18.24 6.72
N ASN A 111 22.14 19.57 6.59
CA ASN A 111 22.93 20.47 7.43
C ASN A 111 22.19 20.90 8.72
N GLY A 112 20.98 20.38 8.96
CA GLY A 112 20.15 20.80 10.09
C GLY A 112 19.47 22.17 9.90
N MET A 113 19.50 22.74 8.69
CA MET A 113 18.82 24.00 8.39
C MET A 113 17.32 23.75 8.18
N PRO A 114 16.42 24.41 8.94
CA PRO A 114 14.98 24.32 8.73
C PRO A 114 14.59 24.85 7.35
N LEU A 115 13.85 24.05 6.58
CA LEU A 115 13.39 24.43 5.23
C LEU A 115 11.90 24.16 5.01
N TRP A 116 11.37 23.12 5.65
CA TRP A 116 10.00 22.67 5.39
C TRP A 116 9.19 22.63 6.68
N TYR A 117 7.91 22.95 6.57
CA TYR A 117 7.01 23.08 7.72
C TYR A 117 5.64 22.49 7.42
N LEU A 118 5.09 21.80 8.41
CA LEU A 118 3.69 21.37 8.43
C LEU A 118 3.00 22.06 9.61
N TYR A 119 1.85 22.68 9.35
CA TYR A 119 1.07 23.36 10.38
C TYR A 119 -0.24 22.62 10.59
N PHE A 120 -0.54 22.32 11.85
CA PHE A 120 -1.76 21.63 12.24
C PHE A 120 -2.63 22.54 13.11
N ASP A 121 -3.94 22.50 12.86
CA ASP A 121 -4.96 23.06 13.73
C ASP A 121 -5.86 21.94 14.23
N ASN A 122 -5.92 21.76 15.56
CA ASN A 122 -6.60 20.67 16.24
C ASN A 122 -6.25 19.28 15.70
N GLY A 123 -4.98 19.07 15.37
CA GLY A 123 -4.48 17.81 14.85
C GLY A 123 -4.81 17.56 13.38
N ILE A 124 -5.31 18.56 12.64
CA ILE A 124 -5.55 18.48 11.20
C ILE A 124 -4.55 19.36 10.46
N LEU A 125 -3.90 18.81 9.43
CA LEU A 125 -2.94 19.51 8.61
C LEU A 125 -3.64 20.61 7.80
N VAL A 126 -3.31 21.87 8.08
CA VAL A 126 -3.95 23.05 7.45
C VAL A 126 -3.02 23.83 6.53
N THR A 127 -1.70 23.72 6.72
CA THR A 127 -0.72 24.38 5.85
C THR A 127 0.50 23.50 5.64
N ILE A 128 0.97 23.44 4.39
CA ILE A 128 2.27 22.88 3.99
C ILE A 128 3.08 24.05 3.45
N GLN A 129 4.27 24.25 3.98
CA GLN A 129 5.24 25.22 3.47
C GLN A 129 6.49 24.47 3.08
N ASP A 130 6.86 24.54 1.80
CA ASP A 130 7.98 23.78 1.27
C ASP A 130 8.95 24.52 0.34
#